data_AF-A0A3B8QJD3-F1
#
_entry.id   AF-A0A3B8QJD3-F1
#
_cell.length_a   1.000
_cell.length_b   1.000
_cell.length_c   1.000
_cell.angle_alpha   90.00
_cell.angle_beta   90.00
_cell.angle_gamma   90.00
#
_symmetry.space_group_name_H-M   'P 1'
#
loop_
_entity.id
_entity.type
_entity.pdbx_description
1 polymer ?
#
loop_
_entity_poly.entity_id
_entity_poly.type
_entity_poly.pdbx_seq_one_letter_code
_entity_poly.pdbx_strand_id
1 'polypeptide(L)'
;MWQRIQTLYMALGAVMFFMVGYGNASNAQALLSGLGVALLLANVTYYKHRKRQFMVNRVVVIVAFILEGWLLYGSYGGEVEGLSGANMLQLAAPLLAVIFSALANRAIQADEKKVNAADRLR
;
A
#
# COMPACT_ATOMS: atom_id res chain seq x y z
N MET A 1 4.89 -2.13 21.54
CA MET A 1 5.20 -0.99 20.63
C MET A 1 4.45 -1.05 19.28
N TRP A 2 3.30 -1.74 19.18
CA TRP A 2 2.53 -1.89 17.93
C TRP A 2 1.57 -0.73 17.58
N GLN A 3 1.45 0.27 18.45
CA GLN A 3 0.51 1.39 18.26
C GLN A 3 1.26 2.64 17.77
N ARG A 4 1.64 2.65 16.49
CA ARG A 4 2.06 3.88 15.79
C ARG A 4 1.18 4.03 14.56
N ILE A 5 0.68 5.23 14.29
CA ILE A 5 -0.29 5.47 13.21
C ILE A 5 0.19 5.00 11.82
N GLN A 6 1.51 4.91 11.62
CA GLN A 6 2.11 4.32 10.41
C GLN A 6 1.69 2.86 10.16
N THR A 7 1.53 2.03 11.19
CA THR A 7 1.19 0.61 11.04
C THR A 7 -0.25 0.45 10.58
N LEU A 8 -1.15 1.33 11.04
CA LEU A 8 -2.53 1.40 10.57
C LEU A 8 -2.57 1.73 9.07
N TYR A 9 -1.82 2.73 8.62
CA TYR A 9 -1.80 3.08 7.20
C TYR A 9 -1.21 1.94 6.33
N MET A 10 -0.14 1.28 6.78
CA MET A 10 0.40 0.12 6.05
C MET A 10 -0.59 -1.05 6.02
N ALA A 11 -1.33 -1.29 7.11
CA ALA A 11 -2.37 -2.32 7.14
C ALA A 11 -3.52 -2.00 6.19
N LEU A 12 -4.01 -0.75 6.16
CA LEU A 12 -5.04 -0.32 5.23
C LEU A 12 -4.57 -0.47 3.77
N GLY A 13 -3.32 -0.09 3.47
CA GLY A 13 -2.74 -0.33 2.15
C GLY A 13 -2.67 -1.82 1.80
N ALA A 14 -2.34 -2.69 2.75
CA ALA A 14 -2.31 -4.13 2.54
C ALA A 14 -3.71 -4.69 2.28
N VAL A 15 -4.74 -4.18 2.96
CA VAL A 15 -6.14 -4.54 2.68
C VAL A 15 -6.53 -4.14 1.25
N MET A 16 -6.10 -2.97 0.78
CA MET A 16 -6.38 -2.56 -0.61
C MET A 16 -5.76 -3.53 -1.62
N PHE A 17 -4.50 -3.93 -1.43
CA PHE A 17 -3.90 -4.96 -2.27
C PHE A 17 -4.65 -6.29 -2.16
N PHE A 18 -5.00 -6.73 -0.95
CA PHE A 18 -5.72 -7.98 -0.74
C PHE A 18 -7.06 -8.02 -1.47
N MET A 19 -7.83 -6.92 -1.45
CA MET A 19 -9.08 -6.81 -2.21
C MET A 19 -8.86 -7.04 -3.72
N VAL A 20 -7.80 -6.44 -4.28
CA VAL A 20 -7.43 -6.66 -5.69
C VAL A 20 -7.07 -8.12 -5.95
N GLY A 21 -6.28 -8.75 -5.09
CA GLY A 21 -5.85 -10.13 -5.29
C GLY A 21 -6.99 -11.14 -5.16
N TYR A 22 -7.90 -10.92 -4.22
CA TYR A 22 -9.07 -11.78 -3.98
C TYR A 22 -10.09 -11.69 -5.11
N GLY A 23 -10.33 -10.49 -5.64
CA GLY A 23 -11.38 -10.28 -6.64
C GLY A 23 -10.95 -10.46 -8.11
N ASN A 24 -9.70 -10.81 -8.40
CA ASN A 24 -9.22 -10.98 -9.78
C ASN A 24 -8.88 -12.46 -10.09
N ALA A 25 -9.32 -12.95 -11.24
CA ALA A 25 -9.08 -14.33 -11.67
C ALA A 25 -7.67 -14.57 -12.27
N SER A 26 -6.92 -13.50 -12.55
CA SER A 26 -5.57 -13.62 -13.12
C SER A 26 -4.53 -13.94 -12.05
N ASN A 27 -3.90 -15.11 -12.17
CA ASN A 27 -2.81 -15.55 -11.28
C ASN A 27 -1.68 -14.51 -11.19
N ALA A 28 -1.36 -13.81 -12.28
CA ALA A 28 -0.30 -12.81 -12.30
C ALA A 28 -0.68 -11.55 -11.50
N GLN A 29 -1.93 -11.08 -11.62
CA GLN A 29 -2.43 -9.94 -10.85
C GLN A 29 -2.55 -10.30 -9.37
N ALA A 30 -3.02 -11.50 -9.04
CA ALA A 30 -3.07 -12.01 -7.67
C ALA A 30 -1.66 -12.11 -7.04
N LEU A 31 -0.66 -12.55 -7.82
CA LEU A 31 0.73 -12.61 -7.36
C LEU A 31 1.30 -11.20 -7.09
N LEU A 32 1.10 -10.25 -8.00
CA LEU A 32 1.54 -8.86 -7.82
C LEU A 32 0.84 -8.18 -6.64
N SER A 33 -0.46 -8.42 -6.47
CA SER A 33 -1.20 -7.98 -5.30
C SER A 33 -0.64 -8.61 -4.01
N GLY A 34 -0.43 -9.92 -4.00
CA GLY A 34 0.14 -10.65 -2.87
C GLY A 34 1.53 -10.15 -2.48
N LEU A 35 2.35 -9.75 -3.47
CA LEU A 35 3.62 -9.08 -3.24
C LEU A 35 3.43 -7.74 -2.51
N GLY A 36 2.46 -6.93 -2.93
CA GLY A 36 2.11 -5.67 -2.25
C GLY A 36 1.71 -5.88 -0.78
N VAL A 37 0.87 -6.90 -0.51
CA VAL A 37 0.49 -7.30 0.86
C VAL A 37 1.73 -7.71 1.66
N ALA A 38 2.55 -8.62 1.12
CA ALA A 38 3.73 -9.12 1.79
C ALA A 38 4.74 -8.02 2.10
N LEU A 39 4.96 -7.08 1.17
CA LEU A 39 5.85 -5.94 1.37
C LEU A 39 5.37 -5.04 2.51
N LEU A 40 4.08 -4.69 2.55
CA LEU A 40 3.53 -3.82 3.60
C LEU A 40 3.54 -4.49 4.97
N LEU A 41 3.20 -5.79 5.06
CA LEU A 41 3.26 -6.54 6.32
C LEU A 41 4.70 -6.73 6.80
N ALA A 42 5.63 -7.06 5.91
CA ALA A 42 7.06 -7.07 6.24
C ALA A 42 7.52 -5.69 6.71
N ASN A 43 7.02 -4.61 6.11
CA ASN A 43 7.42 -3.26 6.46
C ASN A 43 7.04 -2.84 7.89
N VAL A 44 5.93 -3.39 8.42
CA VAL A 44 5.54 -3.21 9.83
C VAL A 44 6.63 -3.71 10.79
N THR A 45 7.32 -4.79 10.43
CA THR A 45 8.41 -5.37 11.25
C THR A 45 9.69 -4.53 11.26
N TYR A 46 9.89 -3.66 10.25
CA TYR A 46 11.06 -2.77 10.17
C TYR A 46 10.92 -1.51 11.03
N TYR A 47 10.11 -1.54 12.10
CA TYR A 47 9.85 -0.40 12.97
C TYR A 47 11.12 0.21 13.58
N LYS A 48 12.25 -0.51 13.67
CA LYS A 48 13.54 0.04 14.10
C LYS A 48 14.32 0.77 13.00
N HIS A 49 14.01 0.53 11.73
CA HIS A 49 14.79 0.98 10.57
C HIS A 49 13.96 1.88 9.65
N ARG A 50 13.83 3.17 10.02
CA ARG A 50 12.90 4.13 9.38
C ARG A 50 13.25 4.36 7.91
N LYS A 51 14.55 4.50 7.59
CA LYS A 51 15.06 4.56 6.21
C LYS A 51 14.65 3.34 5.37
N ARG A 52 14.70 2.13 5.94
CA ARG A 52 14.23 0.91 5.27
C ARG A 52 12.73 0.96 5.04
N GLN A 53 11.96 1.47 6.00
CA GLN A 53 10.51 1.62 5.85
C GLN A 53 10.12 2.53 4.69
N PHE A 54 10.83 3.65 4.52
CA PHE A 54 10.67 4.51 3.37
C PHE A 54 10.99 3.83 2.05
N MET A 55 12.11 3.10 1.99
CA MET A 55 12.52 2.41 0.77
C MET A 55 11.49 1.35 0.35
N VAL A 56 10.99 0.55 1.30
CA VAL A 56 9.96 -0.46 1.03
C VAL A 56 8.66 0.19 0.56
N ASN A 57 8.21 1.29 1.19
CA ASN A 57 7.01 1.99 0.73
C ASN A 57 7.14 2.55 -0.69
N ARG A 58 8.34 2.93 -1.14
CA ARG A 58 8.57 3.33 -2.54
C ARG A 58 8.36 2.16 -3.50
N VAL A 59 8.85 0.97 -3.15
CA VAL A 59 8.62 -0.25 -3.94
C VAL A 59 7.13 -0.58 -3.98
N VAL A 60 6.42 -0.45 -2.86
CA VAL A 60 4.96 -0.66 -2.80
C VAL A 60 4.23 0.29 -3.76
N VAL A 61 4.60 1.57 -3.81
CA VAL A 61 3.99 2.54 -4.74
C VAL A 61 4.23 2.15 -6.20
N ILE A 62 5.44 1.67 -6.54
CA ILE A 62 5.73 1.18 -7.90
C ILE A 62 4.86 -0.03 -8.25
N VAL A 63 4.76 -1.01 -7.34
CA VAL A 63 3.90 -2.19 -7.52
C VAL A 63 2.43 -1.77 -7.71
N ALA A 64 1.95 -0.80 -6.92
CA ALA A 64 0.59 -0.28 -7.05
C ALA A 64 0.34 0.34 -8.43
N PHE A 65 1.24 1.19 -8.96
CA PHE A 65 1.07 1.80 -10.27
C PHE A 65 1.13 0.79 -11.43
N ILE A 66 1.99 -0.23 -11.34
CA ILE A 66 2.02 -1.31 -12.33
C ILE A 66 0.69 -2.07 -12.33
N LEU A 67 0.17 -2.38 -11.14
CA LEU A 67 -1.08 -3.09 -10.98
C LEU A 67 -2.27 -2.26 -11.48
N GLU A 68 -2.31 -0.96 -11.14
CA GLU A 68 -3.33 -0.01 -11.61
C GLU A 68 -3.36 0.07 -13.14
N GLY A 69 -2.21 0.25 -13.79
CA GLY A 69 -2.12 0.31 -15.25
C GLY A 69 -2.63 -0.96 -15.92
N TRP A 70 -2.36 -2.12 -15.33
CA TRP A 70 -2.87 -3.40 -15.82
C TRP A 70 -4.40 -3.50 -15.67
N LEU A 71 -4.94 -3.17 -14.50
CA LEU A 71 -6.39 -3.23 -14.27
C LEU A 71 -7.15 -2.27 -15.19
N LEU A 72 -6.64 -1.05 -15.38
CA LEU A 72 -7.20 -0.08 -16.31
C LEU A 72 -7.17 -0.62 -17.74
N TYR A 73 -6.02 -1.16 -18.19
CA TYR A 73 -5.90 -1.74 -19.54
C TYR A 73 -6.95 -2.83 -19.80
N GLY A 74 -7.15 -3.74 -18.84
CA GLY A 74 -8.13 -4.82 -18.94
C GLY A 74 -9.60 -4.35 -18.87
N SER A 75 -9.84 -3.13 -18.38
CA SER A 75 -11.18 -2.54 -18.29
C SER A 75 -11.59 -1.80 -19.57
N TYR A 76 -10.65 -1.47 -20.47
CA TYR A 76 -10.96 -0.84 -21.75
C TYR A 76 -11.80 -1.77 -22.63
N GLY A 77 -13.02 -1.36 -22.95
CA GLY A 77 -13.96 -2.10 -23.80
C GLY A 77 -15.08 -2.83 -23.05
N GLY A 78 -15.10 -2.81 -21.70
CA GLY A 78 -16.25 -3.23 -20.91
C GLY A 78 -17.30 -2.11 -20.79
N GLU A 79 -18.59 -2.46 -20.82
CA GLU A 79 -19.66 -1.48 -20.54
C GLU A 79 -19.53 -0.96 -19.11
N VAL A 80 -19.09 0.29 -18.99
CA VAL A 80 -18.92 0.99 -17.70
C VAL A 80 -20.26 1.11 -16.96
N GLU A 81 -21.38 1.07 -17.68
CA GLU A 81 -22.75 1.16 -17.15
C GLU A 81 -23.14 -0.03 -16.25
N GLY A 82 -22.42 -1.15 -16.30
CA GLY A 82 -22.65 -2.34 -15.46
C GLY A 82 -21.74 -2.47 -14.23
N LEU A 83 -20.82 -1.53 -13.99
CA LEU A 83 -19.88 -1.63 -12.87
C LEU A 83 -20.56 -1.35 -11.52
N SER A 84 -20.76 -2.41 -10.73
CA SER A 84 -21.18 -2.25 -9.34
C SER A 84 -20.17 -1.45 -8.52
N GLY A 85 -20.63 -0.79 -7.45
CA GLY A 85 -19.74 0.00 -6.57
C GLY A 85 -18.58 -0.82 -5.96
N ALA A 86 -18.78 -2.12 -5.75
CA ALA A 86 -17.73 -3.02 -5.27
C ALA A 86 -16.61 -3.21 -6.32
N ASN A 87 -16.98 -3.32 -7.60
CA ASN A 87 -16.01 -3.45 -8.70
C ASN A 87 -15.22 -2.14 -8.90
N MET A 88 -15.87 -0.99 -8.70
CA MET A 88 -15.20 0.31 -8.81
C MET A 88 -14.20 0.55 -7.68
N LEU A 89 -14.54 0.15 -6.45
CA LEU A 89 -13.61 0.19 -5.32
C LEU A 89 -12.40 -0.72 -5.56
N GLN A 90 -12.62 -1.92 -6.08
CA GLN A 90 -11.55 -2.87 -6.39
C GLN A 90 -10.64 -2.34 -7.51
N LEU A 91 -11.20 -1.70 -8.54
CA LEU A 91 -10.43 -1.07 -9.61
C LEU A 91 -9.53 0.05 -9.08
N ALA A 92 -10.06 0.91 -8.20
CA ALA A 92 -9.33 2.05 -7.62
C ALA A 92 -8.44 1.68 -6.40
N ALA A 93 -8.48 0.43 -5.94
CA ALA A 93 -7.80 0.01 -4.72
C ALA A 93 -6.26 0.19 -4.76
N PRO A 94 -5.53 -0.07 -5.88
CA PRO A 94 -4.10 0.21 -5.93
C PRO A 94 -3.80 1.70 -5.72
N LEU A 95 -4.60 2.61 -6.29
CA LEU A 95 -4.49 4.05 -6.02
C LEU A 95 -4.71 4.39 -4.53
N LEU A 96 -5.71 3.78 -3.88
CA LEU A 96 -5.91 3.92 -2.43
C LEU A 96 -4.70 3.41 -1.63
N ALA A 97 -4.06 2.32 -2.07
CA ALA A 97 -2.84 1.79 -1.46
C ALA A 97 -1.67 2.80 -1.57
N VAL A 98 -1.57 3.57 -2.65
CA VAL A 98 -0.60 4.67 -2.80
C VAL A 98 -0.87 5.76 -1.76
N ILE A 99 -2.13 6.17 -1.59
CA ILE A 99 -2.52 7.19 -0.60
C ILE A 99 -2.13 6.72 0.81
N PHE A 100 -2.48 5.49 1.19
CA PHE A 100 -2.11 4.95 2.49
C PHE A 100 -0.59 4.83 2.66
N SER A 101 0.15 4.43 1.63
CA SER A 101 1.62 4.39 1.67
C SER A 101 2.22 5.79 1.86
N ALA A 102 1.62 6.82 1.25
CA ALA A 102 2.03 8.21 1.45
C ALA A 102 1.74 8.72 2.86
N LEU A 103 0.60 8.35 3.45
CA LEU A 103 0.27 8.66 4.85
C LEU A 103 1.20 7.92 5.82
N ALA A 104 1.51 6.64 5.55
CA ALA A 104 2.50 5.88 6.31
C ALA A 104 3.86 6.58 6.29
N ASN A 105 4.31 7.02 5.12
CA ASN A 105 5.54 7.78 4.95
C ASN A 105 5.55 9.07 5.80
N ARG A 106 4.47 9.86 5.78
CA ARG A 106 4.37 11.06 6.63
C ARG A 106 4.49 10.70 8.12
N ALA A 107 3.86 9.62 8.57
CA ALA A 107 3.93 9.16 9.94
C ALA A 107 5.33 8.65 10.34
N ILE A 108 6.02 7.90 9.47
CA ILE A 108 7.40 7.43 9.69
C ILE A 108 8.34 8.63 9.86
N GLN A 109 8.21 9.65 9.00
CA GLN A 109 9.00 10.88 9.07
C GLN A 109 8.78 11.65 10.39
N ALA A 110 7.53 11.76 10.83
CA ALA A 110 7.20 12.41 12.10
C ALA A 110 7.79 11.65 13.30
N ASP A 111 7.78 10.33 13.24
CA ASP A 111 8.39 9.47 14.26
C ASP A 111 9.92 9.60 14.30
N GLU A 112 10.58 9.59 13.14
CA GLU A 112 12.04 9.77 13.05
C GLU A 112 12.48 11.14 13.61
N LYS A 113 11.73 12.21 13.32
CA LYS A 113 11.98 13.54 13.90
C LYS A 113 11.90 13.53 15.43
N LYS A 114 10.93 12.82 16.01
CA LYS A 114 10.78 12.70 17.47
C LYS A 114 11.96 11.98 18.12
N VAL A 115 12.42 10.89 17.52
CA VAL A 115 13.60 10.15 18.01
C VAL A 115 14.84 11.02 17.96
N ASN A 116 15.10 11.69 16.83
CA ASN A 116 16.25 12.57 16.69
C ASN A 116 16.21 13.78 17.63
N ALA A 117 15.02 14.31 17.92
CA ALA A 117 14.87 15.42 18.87
C ALA A 117 15.20 14.98 20.31
N ALA A 118 14.78 13.77 20.72
CA ALA A 118 15.11 13.21 22.02
C ALA A 118 16.61 12.92 22.16
N ASP A 119 17.26 12.43 21.10
CA ASP A 119 18.71 12.16 21.11
C ASP A 119 19.55 13.43 21.23
N ARG A 120 19.07 14.58 20.74
CA ARG A 120 19.78 15.88 20.87
C ARG A 120 19.75 16.48 22.29
N LEU A 121 18.86 16.00 23.16
CA LEU A 121 18.72 16.48 24.54
C LEU A 121 19.52 15.64 25.56
N ARG A 122 20.18 14.58 25.09
CA ARG A 122 21.04 13.70 25.90
C ARG A 122 22.49 14.08 25.69
#